data_AF-A0A961VTE8-F1
#
_entry.id   AF-A0A961VTE8-F1
#
_cell.length_a   1.000
_cell.length_b   1.000
_cell.length_c   1.000
_cell.angle_alpha   90.00
_cell.angle_beta   90.00
_cell.angle_gamma   90.00
#
_symmetry.space_group_name_H-M   'P 1'
#
loop_
_entity.id
_entity.type
_entity.pdbx_description
1 polymer ?
#
loop_
_entity_poly.entity_id
_entity_poly.type
_entity_poly.pdbx_seq_one_letter_code
_entity_poly.pdbx_strand_id
1 'polypeptide(L)'
;MTIGIAAQGPEAGLAVVRALAAVEAVGRGAIGGFVSFVALTEDGGIERASTQKGGIAALFGKGGAMMPAALAGATVAGLMASGPDRPEPLSQFTPADARVGLVTGHRMPNTIGVNGVNLNDEVLDLMRHGLSPEQAVAEVVAANPEVDAGIIALARDGAMAAANTAHVERRGDAGHALIRGSERGAGVAVLHNAIHPHRPLATLAAEVAIDVMLPEDRPDGWITFAEGVSLAPGSSNAVDIGADGMVERIVIRNRKFLEGRWSLGIGYETRVMRGAKPVAVVLYEPYMVVDGGRLCSIDGQSRLSVPIRSR
;
A
#
# COMPACT_ATOMS: atom_id res chain seq x y z
N MET A 1 5.04 -17.47 14.08
CA MET A 1 5.32 -16.02 13.93
C MET A 1 5.25 -15.74 12.47
N THR A 2 4.32 -14.94 12.01
CA THR A 2 3.79 -15.06 10.65
C THR A 2 3.18 -13.72 10.28
N ILE A 3 3.11 -13.44 8.99
CA ILE A 3 2.42 -12.30 8.43
C ILE A 3 1.50 -12.80 7.32
N GLY A 4 0.26 -12.32 7.34
CA GLY A 4 -0.68 -12.43 6.23
C GLY A 4 -0.87 -11.04 5.63
N ILE A 5 -0.86 -10.96 4.30
CA ILE A 5 -1.13 -9.75 3.55
C ILE A 5 -2.13 -10.11 2.46
N ALA A 6 -3.23 -9.37 2.36
CA ALA A 6 -4.12 -9.44 1.21
C ALA A 6 -4.32 -8.03 0.67
N ALA A 7 -4.31 -7.88 -0.65
CA ALA A 7 -4.57 -6.63 -1.30
C ALA A 7 -5.53 -6.82 -2.48
N GLN A 8 -6.32 -5.79 -2.70
CA GLN A 8 -7.03 -5.60 -3.94
C GLN A 8 -6.64 -4.21 -4.48
N GLY A 9 -6.54 -4.10 -5.80
CA GLY A 9 -6.35 -2.84 -6.52
C GLY A 9 -5.55 -3.06 -7.79
N PRO A 10 -5.25 -2.01 -8.57
CA PRO A 10 -4.29 -2.11 -9.65
C PRO A 10 -2.96 -2.66 -9.13
N GLU A 11 -2.39 -3.68 -9.78
CA GLU A 11 -1.10 -4.28 -9.41
C GLU A 11 -1.05 -4.86 -7.96
N ALA A 12 -2.18 -5.34 -7.43
CA ALA A 12 -2.26 -5.92 -6.09
C ALA A 12 -1.27 -7.08 -5.87
N GLY A 13 -0.99 -7.86 -6.91
CA GLY A 13 0.03 -8.90 -6.85
C GLY A 13 1.42 -8.36 -6.57
N LEU A 14 1.85 -7.31 -7.28
CA LEU A 14 3.12 -6.64 -6.99
C LEU A 14 3.10 -5.97 -5.61
N ALA A 15 1.96 -5.39 -5.23
CA ALA A 15 1.79 -4.68 -3.97
C ALA A 15 2.05 -5.57 -2.75
N VAL A 16 1.45 -6.76 -2.68
CA VAL A 16 1.68 -7.69 -1.55
C VAL A 16 3.13 -8.18 -1.49
N VAL A 17 3.77 -8.37 -2.65
CA VAL A 17 5.18 -8.77 -2.77
C VAL A 17 6.11 -7.65 -2.27
N ARG A 18 5.87 -6.40 -2.66
CA ARG A 18 6.64 -5.24 -2.22
C ARG A 18 6.44 -4.96 -0.73
N ALA A 19 5.21 -5.10 -0.23
CA ALA A 19 4.91 -4.99 1.19
C ALA A 19 5.67 -6.01 2.02
N LEU A 20 5.67 -7.29 1.61
CA LEU A 20 6.44 -8.32 2.31
C LEU A 20 7.95 -8.06 2.21
N ALA A 21 8.46 -7.64 1.05
CA ALA A 21 9.87 -7.31 0.90
C ALA A 21 10.32 -6.14 1.82
N ALA A 22 9.46 -5.13 2.00
CA ALA A 22 9.72 -4.03 2.95
C ALA A 22 9.76 -4.54 4.39
N VAL A 23 8.82 -5.43 4.75
CA VAL A 23 8.81 -6.10 6.06
C VAL A 23 10.06 -6.96 6.27
N GLU A 24 10.49 -7.74 5.28
CA GLU A 24 11.70 -8.57 5.34
C GLU A 24 12.97 -7.72 5.50
N ALA A 25 13.00 -6.51 4.94
CA ALA A 25 14.16 -5.62 5.02
C ALA A 25 14.40 -5.04 6.43
N VAL A 26 13.34 -4.83 7.21
CA VAL A 26 13.43 -4.16 8.54
C VAL A 26 13.05 -5.08 9.70
N GLY A 27 12.31 -6.15 9.40
CA GLY A 27 11.75 -7.08 10.36
C GLY A 27 12.79 -8.03 10.93
N ARG A 28 12.62 -8.40 12.20
CA ARG A 28 13.39 -9.44 12.89
C ARG A 28 12.45 -10.47 13.51
N GLY A 29 12.91 -11.71 13.62
CA GLY A 29 12.09 -12.83 14.12
C GLY A 29 11.84 -13.86 13.02
N ALA A 30 10.72 -14.57 13.06
CA ALA A 30 10.40 -15.56 12.02
C ALA A 30 9.79 -14.87 10.78
N ILE A 31 10.66 -14.34 9.93
CA ILE A 31 10.39 -13.71 8.64
C ILE A 31 11.53 -14.06 7.67
N GLY A 32 11.31 -13.97 6.35
CA GLY A 32 12.31 -14.30 5.32
C GLY A 32 12.50 -15.81 5.05
N GLY A 33 11.59 -16.64 5.55
CA GLY A 33 11.54 -18.09 5.33
C GLY A 33 10.56 -18.46 4.22
N PHE A 34 9.45 -19.10 4.60
CA PHE A 34 8.45 -19.54 3.63
C PHE A 34 7.57 -18.38 3.16
N VAL A 35 7.06 -18.50 1.93
CA VAL A 35 6.00 -17.67 1.38
C VAL A 35 5.02 -18.59 0.65
N SER A 36 3.73 -18.44 0.96
CA SER A 36 2.62 -18.97 0.17
C SER A 36 1.91 -17.79 -0.46
N PHE A 37 1.95 -17.68 -1.78
CA PHE A 37 1.35 -16.58 -2.55
C PHE A 37 0.24 -17.11 -3.46
N VAL A 38 -0.83 -16.34 -3.57
CA VAL A 38 -1.94 -16.60 -4.48
C VAL A 38 -2.40 -15.29 -5.11
N ALA A 39 -2.74 -15.33 -6.40
CA ALA A 39 -3.35 -14.23 -7.12
C ALA A 39 -4.55 -14.71 -7.94
N LEU A 40 -5.57 -13.89 -8.02
CA LEU A 40 -6.66 -14.06 -8.99
C LEU A 40 -6.33 -13.19 -10.20
N THR A 41 -6.08 -13.83 -11.33
CA THR A 41 -5.68 -13.18 -12.58
C THR A 41 -6.90 -12.62 -13.32
N GLU A 42 -6.68 -11.65 -14.20
CA GLU A 42 -7.76 -10.97 -14.94
C GLU A 42 -8.56 -11.93 -15.84
N ASP A 43 -7.92 -12.99 -16.34
CA ASP A 43 -8.55 -14.05 -17.12
C ASP A 43 -9.45 -14.99 -16.29
N GLY A 44 -9.58 -14.72 -14.99
CA GLY A 44 -10.38 -15.52 -14.06
C GLY A 44 -9.66 -16.78 -13.57
N GLY A 45 -8.34 -16.86 -13.73
CA GLY A 45 -7.50 -17.91 -13.19
C GLY A 45 -7.14 -17.72 -11.71
N ILE A 46 -6.59 -18.80 -11.13
CA ILE A 46 -5.86 -18.76 -9.85
C ILE A 46 -4.43 -19.15 -10.15
N GLU A 47 -3.50 -18.26 -9.87
CA GLU A 47 -2.08 -18.57 -9.94
C GLU A 47 -1.47 -18.61 -8.55
N ARG A 48 -0.50 -19.51 -8.37
CA ARG A 48 0.15 -19.78 -7.08
C ARG A 48 1.65 -19.83 -7.26
N ALA A 49 2.34 -19.30 -6.26
CA ALA A 49 3.79 -19.41 -6.16
C ALA A 49 4.16 -19.61 -4.69
N SER A 50 5.17 -20.40 -4.42
CA SER A 50 5.61 -20.63 -3.04
C SER A 50 7.08 -20.96 -2.93
N THR A 51 7.67 -20.62 -1.79
CA THR A 51 9.01 -21.07 -1.40
C THR A 51 8.98 -21.44 0.08
N GLN A 52 9.85 -22.37 0.48
CA GLN A 52 10.08 -22.70 1.89
C GLN A 52 11.13 -21.81 2.56
N LYS A 53 12.06 -21.25 1.78
CA LYS A 53 13.24 -20.54 2.28
C LYS A 53 13.55 -19.32 1.43
N GLY A 54 14.09 -18.27 2.07
CA GLY A 54 14.62 -17.09 1.39
C GLY A 54 13.57 -16.04 1.01
N GLY A 55 12.32 -16.18 1.48
CA GLY A 55 11.33 -15.11 1.41
C GLY A 55 10.96 -14.69 -0.01
N ILE A 56 10.60 -13.42 -0.16
CA ILE A 56 10.29 -12.83 -1.49
C ILE A 56 11.50 -12.90 -2.42
N ALA A 57 12.71 -12.71 -1.90
CA ALA A 57 13.92 -12.70 -2.72
C ALA A 57 14.16 -14.05 -3.42
N ALA A 58 13.90 -15.17 -2.75
CA ALA A 58 13.98 -16.49 -3.36
C ALA A 58 12.79 -16.77 -4.30
N LEU A 59 11.60 -16.26 -3.99
CA LEU A 59 10.40 -16.52 -4.79
C LEU A 59 10.37 -15.72 -6.10
N PHE A 60 10.70 -14.44 -6.05
CA PHE A 60 10.53 -13.50 -7.16
C PHE A 60 11.72 -12.53 -7.32
N GLY A 61 12.88 -12.82 -6.76
CA GLY A 61 14.02 -11.91 -6.79
C GLY A 61 13.84 -10.67 -5.89
N LYS A 62 14.88 -9.84 -5.79
CA LYS A 62 14.88 -8.67 -4.89
C LYS A 62 13.72 -7.73 -5.21
N GLY A 63 12.80 -7.58 -4.25
CA GLY A 63 11.62 -6.73 -4.40
C GLY A 63 10.63 -7.20 -5.48
N GLY A 64 10.65 -8.47 -5.89
CA GLY A 64 9.75 -8.97 -6.94
C GLY A 64 10.22 -8.73 -8.38
N ALA A 65 11.51 -8.42 -8.60
CA ALA A 65 12.05 -8.11 -9.93
C ALA A 65 11.89 -9.24 -10.99
N MET A 66 11.68 -10.49 -10.56
CA MET A 66 11.46 -11.66 -11.41
C MET A 66 10.00 -12.12 -11.42
N MET A 67 9.08 -11.34 -10.85
CA MET A 67 7.66 -11.67 -10.82
C MET A 67 7.07 -11.65 -12.25
N PRO A 68 6.37 -12.71 -12.69
CA PRO A 68 5.65 -12.71 -13.95
C PRO A 68 4.64 -11.55 -14.03
N ALA A 69 4.50 -10.94 -15.21
CA ALA A 69 3.62 -9.78 -15.41
C ALA A 69 2.15 -10.06 -15.07
N ALA A 70 1.66 -11.27 -15.38
CA ALA A 70 0.29 -11.70 -15.04
C ALA A 70 0.04 -11.71 -13.52
N LEU A 71 1.03 -12.16 -12.74
CA LEU A 71 0.97 -12.11 -11.28
C LEU A 71 1.10 -10.68 -10.77
N ALA A 72 2.05 -9.91 -11.30
CA ALA A 72 2.30 -8.54 -10.85
C ALA A 72 1.06 -7.65 -11.05
N GLY A 73 0.39 -7.78 -12.20
CA GLY A 73 -0.80 -7.01 -12.57
C GLY A 73 -2.12 -7.52 -11.99
N ALA A 74 -2.14 -8.67 -11.30
CA ALA A 74 -3.36 -9.22 -10.72
C ALA A 74 -4.05 -8.22 -9.77
N THR A 75 -5.37 -8.12 -9.85
CA THR A 75 -6.13 -7.12 -9.08
C THR A 75 -6.52 -7.60 -7.69
N VAL A 76 -6.39 -8.90 -7.42
CA VAL A 76 -6.67 -9.52 -6.12
C VAL A 76 -5.52 -10.48 -5.83
N ALA A 77 -4.81 -10.25 -4.74
CA ALA A 77 -3.69 -11.10 -4.34
C ALA A 77 -3.58 -11.22 -2.83
N GLY A 78 -3.00 -12.32 -2.38
CA GLY A 78 -2.74 -12.57 -0.98
C GLY A 78 -1.52 -13.44 -0.78
N LEU A 79 -0.89 -13.29 0.38
CA LEU A 79 0.19 -14.16 0.80
C LEU A 79 0.15 -14.42 2.31
N MET A 80 0.84 -15.49 2.70
CA MET A 80 1.24 -15.75 4.06
C MET A 80 2.73 -16.08 4.09
N ALA A 81 3.46 -15.52 5.05
CA ALA A 81 4.90 -15.72 5.18
C ALA A 81 5.36 -15.84 6.64
N SER A 82 6.54 -16.44 6.85
CA SER A 82 7.16 -16.67 8.16
C SER A 82 8.63 -17.09 8.02
N GLY A 83 9.23 -17.60 9.09
CA GLY A 83 10.39 -18.50 9.03
C GLY A 83 10.08 -19.82 8.28
N PRO A 84 11.11 -20.61 7.98
CA PRO A 84 11.05 -21.68 6.98
C PRO A 84 10.38 -22.97 7.46
N ASP A 85 10.32 -23.94 6.54
CA ASP A 85 10.01 -25.36 6.81
C ASP A 85 8.61 -25.57 7.41
N ARG A 86 7.59 -25.05 6.71
CA ARG A 86 6.18 -25.27 7.05
C ARG A 86 5.62 -26.56 6.44
N PRO A 87 4.55 -27.13 7.03
CA PRO A 87 3.86 -28.26 6.42
C PRO A 87 3.43 -27.97 4.98
N GLU A 88 3.74 -28.89 4.08
CA GLU A 88 3.28 -28.88 2.70
C GLU A 88 1.88 -29.52 2.60
N PRO A 89 1.06 -29.16 1.59
CA PRO A 89 1.33 -28.13 0.58
C PRO A 89 1.19 -26.71 1.15
N LEU A 90 2.09 -25.79 0.79
CA LEU A 90 2.02 -24.39 1.26
C LEU A 90 0.73 -23.67 0.83
N SER A 91 0.04 -24.14 -0.21
CA SER A 91 -1.25 -23.60 -0.63
C SER A 91 -2.34 -23.69 0.45
N GLN A 92 -2.18 -24.58 1.45
CA GLN A 92 -3.12 -24.68 2.59
C GLN A 92 -3.18 -23.40 3.43
N PHE A 93 -2.19 -22.52 3.33
CA PHE A 93 -2.17 -21.23 4.02
C PHE A 93 -2.90 -20.12 3.26
N THR A 94 -3.21 -20.34 1.98
CA THR A 94 -3.82 -19.35 1.08
C THR A 94 -4.93 -19.97 0.21
N PRO A 95 -5.97 -20.62 0.78
CA PRO A 95 -7.06 -21.16 -0.03
C PRO A 95 -7.74 -20.04 -0.84
N ALA A 96 -8.16 -20.38 -2.06
CA ALA A 96 -8.76 -19.44 -2.98
C ALA A 96 -9.69 -20.16 -3.96
N ASP A 97 -10.70 -19.42 -4.42
CA ASP A 97 -11.64 -19.82 -5.46
C ASP A 97 -11.83 -18.63 -6.41
N ALA A 98 -11.60 -18.85 -7.70
CA ALA A 98 -11.57 -17.80 -8.71
C ALA A 98 -12.87 -16.98 -8.80
N ARG A 99 -14.00 -17.56 -8.37
CA ARG A 99 -15.31 -16.90 -8.40
C ARG A 99 -15.67 -16.23 -7.09
N VAL A 100 -15.00 -16.58 -6.01
CA VAL A 100 -15.34 -16.14 -4.65
C VAL A 100 -14.32 -15.12 -4.15
N GLY A 101 -13.04 -15.48 -4.14
CA GLY A 101 -12.00 -14.73 -3.47
C GLY A 101 -10.86 -15.61 -2.95
N LEU A 102 -10.16 -15.11 -1.94
CA LEU A 102 -9.09 -15.80 -1.24
C LEU A 102 -9.19 -15.57 0.27
N VAL A 103 -8.58 -16.50 1.02
CA VAL A 103 -8.38 -16.36 2.46
C VAL A 103 -6.91 -16.58 2.76
N THR A 104 -6.35 -15.74 3.61
CA THR A 104 -4.99 -15.85 4.17
C THR A 104 -5.05 -15.51 5.65
N GLY A 105 -3.90 -15.34 6.30
CA GLY A 105 -3.87 -14.92 7.69
C GLY A 105 -2.51 -15.03 8.33
N HIS A 106 -2.51 -15.13 9.65
CA HIS A 106 -1.31 -15.38 10.43
C HIS A 106 -1.62 -16.35 11.57
N ARG A 107 -0.55 -16.85 12.19
CA ARG A 107 -0.51 -17.98 13.11
C ARG A 107 -0.86 -19.26 12.38
N MET A 108 -1.93 -19.93 12.74
CA MET A 108 -2.33 -21.22 12.17
C MET A 108 -3.77 -21.13 11.64
N PRO A 109 -4.06 -20.28 10.63
CA PRO A 109 -5.41 -20.13 10.07
C PRO A 109 -5.90 -21.41 9.38
N ASN A 110 -5.01 -22.36 9.10
CA ASN A 110 -5.28 -23.69 8.59
C ASN A 110 -5.48 -24.76 9.69
N THR A 111 -5.64 -24.36 10.97
CA THR A 111 -5.99 -25.30 12.05
C THR A 111 -7.43 -25.76 11.89
N ILE A 112 -7.74 -26.97 12.36
CA ILE A 112 -9.11 -27.49 12.40
C ILE A 112 -9.91 -26.78 13.52
N GLY A 113 -11.04 -26.19 13.16
CA GLY A 113 -11.97 -25.53 14.07
C GLY A 113 -13.02 -26.48 14.67
N VAL A 114 -13.96 -25.90 15.41
CA VAL A 114 -15.06 -26.64 16.07
C VAL A 114 -15.93 -27.43 15.10
N ASN A 115 -15.99 -27.03 13.83
CA ASN A 115 -16.76 -27.68 12.77
C ASN A 115 -15.98 -28.79 12.04
N GLY A 116 -14.78 -29.15 12.51
CA GLY A 116 -13.99 -30.25 11.94
C GLY A 116 -13.31 -29.93 10.61
N VAL A 117 -13.36 -28.67 10.16
CA VAL A 117 -12.71 -28.15 8.95
C VAL A 117 -11.66 -27.09 9.32
N ASN A 118 -10.74 -26.78 8.40
CA ASN A 118 -9.77 -25.73 8.63
C ASN A 118 -10.46 -24.36 8.65
N LEU A 119 -10.07 -23.45 9.55
CA LEU A 119 -10.74 -22.15 9.69
C LEU A 119 -10.72 -21.32 8.40
N ASN A 120 -9.61 -21.29 7.66
CA ASN A 120 -9.51 -20.55 6.40
C ASN A 120 -10.34 -21.16 5.27
N ASP A 121 -10.44 -22.49 5.21
CA ASP A 121 -11.32 -23.19 4.27
C ASP A 121 -12.79 -22.94 4.64
N GLU A 122 -13.13 -22.94 5.93
CA GLU A 122 -14.49 -22.63 6.44
C GLU A 122 -14.94 -21.22 6.04
N VAL A 123 -14.06 -20.22 6.19
CA VAL A 123 -14.35 -18.85 5.76
C VAL A 123 -14.57 -18.76 4.26
N LEU A 124 -13.73 -19.42 3.46
CA LEU A 124 -13.90 -19.45 2.00
C LEU A 124 -15.20 -20.14 1.59
N ASP A 125 -15.57 -21.21 2.28
CA ASP A 125 -16.83 -21.93 2.08
C ASP A 125 -18.03 -21.07 2.43
N LEU A 126 -18.02 -20.35 3.55
CA LEU A 126 -19.08 -19.40 3.92
C LEU A 126 -19.23 -18.29 2.87
N MET A 127 -18.12 -17.74 2.37
CA MET A 127 -18.14 -16.77 1.28
C MET A 127 -18.71 -17.38 -0.01
N ARG A 128 -18.41 -18.65 -0.31
CA ARG A 128 -19.00 -19.36 -1.44
C ARG A 128 -20.53 -19.51 -1.31
N HIS A 129 -21.04 -19.58 -0.08
CA HIS A 129 -22.47 -19.61 0.23
C HIS A 129 -23.11 -18.20 0.33
N GLY A 130 -22.38 -17.15 -0.02
CA GLY A 130 -22.90 -15.79 -0.18
C GLY A 130 -22.75 -14.89 1.04
N LEU A 131 -22.03 -15.31 2.09
CA LEU A 131 -21.69 -14.41 3.19
C LEU A 131 -20.62 -13.41 2.72
N SER A 132 -20.71 -12.18 3.23
CA SER A 132 -19.62 -11.20 3.02
C SER A 132 -18.36 -11.66 3.77
N PRO A 133 -17.16 -11.20 3.36
CA PRO A 133 -15.92 -11.44 4.10
C PRO A 133 -16.04 -11.09 5.59
N GLU A 134 -16.68 -9.97 5.93
CA GLU A 134 -16.91 -9.55 7.31
C GLU A 134 -17.76 -10.56 8.08
N GLN A 135 -18.85 -11.03 7.49
CA GLN A 135 -19.75 -12.01 8.12
C GLN A 135 -19.04 -13.36 8.32
N ALA A 136 -18.41 -13.87 7.26
CA ALA A 136 -17.72 -15.16 7.28
C ALA A 136 -16.57 -15.17 8.31
N VAL A 137 -15.74 -14.12 8.33
CA VAL A 137 -14.65 -14.01 9.31
C VAL A 137 -15.19 -13.88 10.73
N ALA A 138 -16.19 -13.03 10.95
CA ALA A 138 -16.76 -12.83 12.29
C ALA A 138 -17.36 -14.13 12.85
N GLU A 139 -18.06 -14.90 12.02
CA GLU A 139 -18.67 -16.17 12.41
C GLU A 139 -17.62 -17.19 12.84
N VAL A 140 -16.62 -17.44 11.98
CA VAL A 140 -15.56 -18.44 12.26
C VAL A 140 -14.72 -18.04 13.47
N VAL A 141 -14.37 -16.76 13.59
CA VAL A 141 -13.58 -16.27 14.73
C VAL A 141 -14.37 -16.36 16.04
N ALA A 142 -15.66 -16.01 16.03
CA ALA A 142 -16.51 -16.10 17.22
C ALA A 142 -16.75 -17.54 17.67
N ALA A 143 -16.87 -18.48 16.73
CA ALA A 143 -17.02 -19.91 17.03
C ALA A 143 -15.74 -20.56 17.57
N ASN A 144 -14.57 -19.97 17.30
CA ASN A 144 -13.26 -20.52 17.62
C ASN A 144 -12.38 -19.58 18.49
N PRO A 145 -12.88 -19.09 19.65
CA PRO A 145 -12.21 -18.00 20.39
C PRO A 145 -10.82 -18.36 20.91
N GLU A 146 -10.56 -19.65 21.18
CA GLU A 146 -9.31 -20.12 21.78
C GLU A 146 -8.30 -20.72 20.77
N VAL A 147 -8.62 -20.72 19.48
CA VAL A 147 -7.69 -21.17 18.43
C VAL A 147 -6.62 -20.10 18.19
N ASP A 148 -5.36 -20.50 17.97
CA ASP A 148 -4.25 -19.57 17.67
C ASP A 148 -4.24 -19.19 16.18
N ALA A 149 -5.18 -18.34 15.77
CA ALA A 149 -5.37 -17.92 14.39
C ALA A 149 -5.77 -16.44 14.26
N GLY A 150 -5.27 -15.79 13.22
CA GLY A 150 -5.87 -14.58 12.67
C GLY A 150 -6.12 -14.77 11.18
N ILE A 151 -7.26 -14.28 10.70
CA ILE A 151 -7.82 -14.57 9.39
C ILE A 151 -7.99 -13.27 8.62
N ILE A 152 -7.65 -13.31 7.33
CA ILE A 152 -7.92 -12.26 6.36
C ILE A 152 -8.72 -12.89 5.22
N ALA A 153 -9.91 -12.37 4.96
CA ALA A 153 -10.74 -12.76 3.84
C ALA A 153 -10.82 -11.61 2.83
N LEU A 154 -10.71 -11.93 1.55
CA LEU A 154 -10.80 -10.97 0.46
C LEU A 154 -11.65 -11.57 -0.67
N ALA A 155 -12.80 -10.97 -0.91
CA ALA A 155 -13.69 -11.33 -2.01
C ALA A 155 -13.20 -10.76 -3.34
N ARG A 156 -13.67 -11.34 -4.45
CA ARG A 156 -13.31 -10.93 -5.81
C ARG A 156 -13.72 -9.49 -6.15
N ASP A 157 -14.78 -9.00 -5.53
CA ASP A 157 -15.28 -7.62 -5.69
C ASP A 157 -14.50 -6.59 -4.86
N GLY A 158 -13.52 -7.04 -4.06
CA GLY A 158 -12.70 -6.21 -3.19
C GLY A 158 -13.24 -6.00 -1.78
N ALA A 159 -14.40 -6.57 -1.43
CA ALA A 159 -14.82 -6.64 -0.03
C ALA A 159 -13.77 -7.42 0.78
N MET A 160 -13.43 -6.97 1.99
CA MET A 160 -12.38 -7.58 2.78
C MET A 160 -12.57 -7.38 4.27
N ALA A 161 -12.18 -8.41 5.03
CA ALA A 161 -12.21 -8.40 6.48
C ALA A 161 -10.96 -9.06 7.04
N ALA A 162 -10.54 -8.61 8.22
CA ALA A 162 -9.45 -9.19 8.96
C ALA A 162 -9.79 -9.20 10.45
N ALA A 163 -9.59 -10.34 11.11
CA ALA A 163 -9.80 -10.47 12.54
C ALA A 163 -8.92 -11.56 13.15
N ASN A 164 -8.59 -11.37 14.42
CA ASN A 164 -7.95 -12.38 15.24
C ASN A 164 -8.98 -13.08 16.11
N THR A 165 -8.72 -14.33 16.47
CA THR A 165 -9.41 -14.98 17.59
C THR A 165 -9.13 -14.24 18.90
N ALA A 166 -10.02 -14.44 19.89
CA ALA A 166 -9.86 -13.86 21.22
C ALA A 166 -8.52 -14.26 21.87
N HIS A 167 -8.00 -15.46 21.56
CA HIS A 167 -6.68 -15.89 21.98
C HIS A 167 -5.56 -15.01 21.42
N VAL A 168 -5.60 -14.71 20.12
CA VAL A 168 -4.56 -13.94 19.44
C VAL A 168 -4.66 -12.44 19.79
N GLU A 169 -5.86 -11.90 20.00
CA GLU A 169 -6.07 -10.51 20.48
C GLU A 169 -5.40 -10.24 21.84
N ARG A 170 -5.25 -11.26 22.69
CA ARG A 170 -4.58 -11.12 24.01
C ARG A 170 -3.05 -11.01 23.90
N ARG A 171 -2.47 -11.16 22.71
CA ARG A 171 -1.01 -11.15 22.52
C ARG A 171 -0.46 -9.72 22.53
N GLY A 172 0.64 -9.52 23.26
CA GLY A 172 1.37 -8.25 23.26
C GLY A 172 2.29 -8.01 22.04
N ASP A 173 2.29 -8.92 21.05
CA ASP A 173 3.20 -8.91 19.91
C ASP A 173 2.50 -9.01 18.54
N ALA A 174 1.19 -8.76 18.51
CA ALA A 174 0.39 -8.72 17.29
C ALA A 174 0.43 -7.32 16.63
N GLY A 175 0.23 -7.29 15.32
CA GLY A 175 0.03 -6.06 14.56
C GLY A 175 -1.05 -6.25 13.51
N HIS A 176 -1.83 -5.20 13.27
CA HIS A 176 -2.96 -5.19 12.35
C HIS A 176 -3.02 -3.85 11.62
N ALA A 177 -3.24 -3.88 10.31
CA ALA A 177 -3.65 -2.73 9.51
C ALA A 177 -4.73 -3.15 8.50
N LEU A 178 -5.72 -2.28 8.31
CA LEU A 178 -6.75 -2.43 7.29
C LEU A 178 -6.99 -1.06 6.66
N ILE A 179 -6.56 -0.89 5.41
CA ILE A 179 -6.74 0.33 4.63
C ILE A 179 -7.76 0.03 3.53
N ARG A 180 -8.81 0.84 3.45
CA ARG A 180 -9.78 0.82 2.36
C ARG A 180 -9.69 2.16 1.63
N GLY A 181 -9.19 2.15 0.40
CA GLY A 181 -9.07 3.33 -0.44
C GLY A 181 -10.45 3.82 -0.89
N SER A 182 -10.69 5.13 -0.77
CA SER A 182 -12.02 5.73 -0.95
C SER A 182 -12.41 6.02 -2.40
N GLU A 183 -11.46 6.14 -3.34
CA GLU A 183 -11.77 6.67 -4.69
C GLU A 183 -11.39 5.77 -5.87
N ARG A 184 -10.40 4.88 -5.71
CA ARG A 184 -9.91 4.02 -6.81
C ARG A 184 -10.05 2.53 -6.54
N GLY A 185 -10.81 2.18 -5.49
CA GLY A 185 -11.12 0.79 -5.14
C GLY A 185 -9.85 -0.04 -5.00
N ALA A 186 -8.93 0.40 -4.13
CA ALA A 186 -7.81 -0.41 -3.66
C ALA A 186 -7.93 -0.60 -2.15
N GLY A 187 -7.51 -1.73 -1.62
CA GLY A 187 -7.53 -1.99 -0.19
C GLY A 187 -6.48 -3.01 0.20
N VAL A 188 -6.04 -2.94 1.45
CA VAL A 188 -5.00 -3.82 1.99
C VAL A 188 -5.36 -4.21 3.41
N ALA A 189 -5.26 -5.51 3.69
CA ALA A 189 -5.37 -6.07 5.03
C ALA A 189 -4.05 -6.76 5.41
N VAL A 190 -3.56 -6.48 6.60
CA VAL A 190 -2.33 -7.05 7.16
C VAL A 190 -2.59 -7.51 8.58
N LEU A 191 -2.25 -8.77 8.86
CA LEU A 191 -2.17 -9.32 10.21
C LEU A 191 -0.80 -9.94 10.40
N HIS A 192 -0.14 -9.69 11.53
CA HIS A 192 1.09 -10.38 11.84
C HIS A 192 1.29 -10.55 13.34
N ASN A 193 2.26 -11.38 13.71
CA ASN A 193 2.70 -11.47 15.10
C ASN A 193 4.18 -11.86 15.20
N ALA A 194 4.81 -11.49 16.32
CA ALA A 194 6.17 -11.91 16.69
C ALA A 194 7.23 -11.63 15.60
N ILE A 195 7.01 -10.58 14.83
CA ILE A 195 7.97 -9.95 13.94
C ILE A 195 8.20 -8.55 14.52
N HIS A 196 9.46 -8.20 14.80
CA HIS A 196 9.82 -6.94 15.43
C HIS A 196 10.38 -5.94 14.42
N PRO A 197 10.08 -4.63 14.56
CA PRO A 197 9.20 -4.03 15.57
C PRO A 197 7.71 -4.31 15.28
N HIS A 198 6.94 -4.81 16.25
CA HIS A 198 5.58 -5.31 15.96
C HIS A 198 4.53 -4.22 15.76
N ARG A 199 4.70 -3.03 16.36
CA ARG A 199 3.69 -1.96 16.28
C ARG A 199 3.58 -1.31 14.88
N PRO A 200 4.67 -0.81 14.28
CA PRO A 200 4.56 -0.07 13.01
C PRO A 200 4.50 -0.97 11.78
N LEU A 201 4.76 -2.27 11.92
CA LEU A 201 5.09 -3.14 10.80
C LEU A 201 3.86 -3.48 9.94
N ALA A 202 2.70 -3.69 10.55
CA ALA A 202 1.45 -3.85 9.79
C ALA A 202 1.12 -2.60 8.97
N THR A 203 1.24 -1.41 9.57
CA THR A 203 1.02 -0.13 8.88
C THR A 203 2.04 0.06 7.76
N LEU A 204 3.34 -0.18 8.00
CA LEU A 204 4.36 -0.11 6.96
C LEU A 204 4.01 -1.01 5.76
N ALA A 205 3.64 -2.27 6.01
CA ALA A 205 3.27 -3.19 4.95
C ALA A 205 2.05 -2.70 4.16
N ALA A 206 1.02 -2.22 4.86
CA ALA A 206 -0.20 -1.72 4.22
C ALA A 206 0.06 -0.46 3.38
N GLU A 207 0.81 0.51 3.92
CA GLU A 207 1.17 1.75 3.22
C GLU A 207 2.05 1.48 2.00
N VAL A 208 3.03 0.56 2.10
CA VAL A 208 3.85 0.16 0.94
C VAL A 208 2.98 -0.49 -0.15
N ALA A 209 2.02 -1.34 0.23
CA ALA A 209 1.11 -1.92 -0.76
C ALA A 209 0.22 -0.84 -1.40
N ILE A 210 -0.33 0.10 -0.62
CA ILE A 210 -1.11 1.21 -1.15
C ILE A 210 -0.27 2.09 -2.07
N ASP A 211 0.96 2.42 -1.71
CA ASP A 211 1.87 3.23 -2.53
C ASP A 211 2.20 2.56 -3.87
N VAL A 212 2.30 1.23 -3.90
CA VAL A 212 2.46 0.49 -5.17
C VAL A 212 1.20 0.60 -6.04
N MET A 213 0.01 0.40 -5.46
CA MET A 213 -1.23 0.37 -6.24
C MET A 213 -1.70 1.77 -6.63
N LEU A 214 -1.54 2.74 -5.73
CA LEU A 214 -2.07 4.10 -5.76
C LEU A 214 -1.03 5.13 -5.28
N PRO A 215 0.12 5.28 -5.96
CA PRO A 215 1.17 6.21 -5.53
C PRO A 215 0.64 7.64 -5.44
N GLU A 216 0.71 8.25 -4.25
CA GLU A 216 0.20 9.60 -3.99
C GLU A 216 1.04 10.69 -4.70
N ASP A 217 2.24 10.36 -5.14
CA ASP A 217 3.16 11.26 -5.83
C ASP A 217 3.22 11.01 -7.35
N ARG A 218 2.43 10.06 -7.89
CA ARG A 218 2.31 9.85 -9.33
C ARG A 218 1.93 11.15 -10.05
N PRO A 219 2.77 11.66 -10.97
CA PRO A 219 2.49 12.88 -11.70
C PRO A 219 1.50 12.63 -12.85
N ASP A 220 0.57 13.56 -13.06
CA ASP A 220 -0.22 13.69 -14.30
C ASP A 220 0.48 14.60 -15.31
N GLY A 221 1.50 15.35 -14.87
CA GLY A 221 2.28 16.23 -15.71
C GLY A 221 3.42 16.88 -14.93
N TRP A 222 4.04 17.87 -15.57
CA TRP A 222 5.17 18.59 -15.03
C TRP A 222 5.05 20.09 -15.33
N ILE A 223 5.52 20.92 -14.40
CA ILE A 223 5.70 22.36 -14.60
C ILE A 223 7.17 22.71 -14.40
N THR A 224 7.63 23.79 -15.02
CA THR A 224 9.05 24.17 -14.94
C THR A 224 9.23 25.51 -14.27
N PHE A 225 9.92 25.52 -13.14
CA PHE A 225 10.42 26.72 -12.51
C PHE A 225 11.72 27.15 -13.16
N ALA A 226 11.93 28.45 -13.26
CA ALA A 226 13.17 29.05 -13.72
C ALA A 226 13.56 30.22 -12.80
N GLU A 227 14.86 30.43 -12.64
CA GLU A 227 15.41 31.62 -12.02
C GLU A 227 14.85 32.88 -12.69
N GLY A 228 14.65 33.92 -11.88
CA GLY A 228 14.10 35.20 -12.30
C GLY A 228 12.57 35.28 -12.22
N VAL A 229 11.85 34.16 -12.06
CA VAL A 229 10.40 34.15 -11.86
C VAL A 229 10.01 35.09 -10.71
N SER A 230 9.04 35.98 -10.97
CA SER A 230 8.61 36.98 -10.00
C SER A 230 7.64 36.39 -8.98
N LEU A 231 7.75 36.85 -7.74
CA LEU A 231 6.78 36.61 -6.69
C LEU A 231 5.73 37.72 -6.70
N ALA A 232 4.50 37.37 -6.34
CA ALA A 232 3.41 38.32 -6.16
C ALA A 232 2.62 38.04 -4.88
N PRO A 233 2.05 39.06 -4.22
CA PRO A 233 1.21 38.85 -3.05
C PRO A 233 -0.11 38.17 -3.43
N GLY A 234 -0.59 37.25 -2.60
CA GLY A 234 -1.92 36.66 -2.72
C GLY A 234 -2.53 36.29 -1.37
N SER A 235 -3.77 35.79 -1.38
CA SER A 235 -4.44 35.28 -0.18
C SER A 235 -3.99 33.86 0.20
N SER A 236 -3.44 33.12 -0.76
CA SER A 236 -2.89 31.77 -0.62
C SER A 236 -1.68 31.60 -1.52
N ASN A 237 -0.82 30.64 -1.21
CA ASN A 237 0.27 30.30 -2.10
C ASN A 237 -0.30 29.61 -3.35
N ALA A 238 0.23 29.97 -4.52
CA ALA A 238 -0.12 29.37 -5.81
C ALA A 238 1.02 29.56 -6.82
N VAL A 239 0.98 28.80 -7.90
CA VAL A 239 1.93 28.89 -9.00
C VAL A 239 1.15 29.13 -10.29
N ASP A 240 1.37 30.27 -10.93
CA ASP A 240 0.74 30.58 -12.21
C ASP A 240 1.64 30.09 -13.34
N ILE A 241 1.05 29.34 -14.28
CA ILE A 241 1.74 28.76 -15.42
C ILE A 241 1.23 29.27 -16.75
N GLY A 242 2.14 29.37 -17.71
CA GLY A 242 1.86 29.61 -19.11
C GLY A 242 1.25 28.39 -19.81
N ALA A 243 0.94 28.56 -21.10
CA ALA A 243 0.38 27.47 -21.93
C ALA A 243 1.39 26.32 -22.14
N ASP A 244 2.68 26.62 -22.07
CA ASP A 244 3.81 25.70 -22.24
C ASP A 244 4.22 24.98 -20.93
N GLY A 245 3.55 25.28 -19.82
CA GLY A 245 3.88 24.71 -18.50
C GLY A 245 5.06 25.38 -17.80
N MET A 246 5.59 26.49 -18.34
CA MET A 246 6.56 27.32 -17.64
C MET A 246 5.86 28.11 -16.54
N VAL A 247 6.48 28.17 -15.37
CA VAL A 247 6.02 29.03 -14.29
C VAL A 247 6.29 30.49 -14.66
N GLU A 248 5.23 31.28 -14.73
CA GLU A 248 5.33 32.71 -15.04
C GLU A 248 5.41 33.55 -13.76
N ARG A 249 4.75 33.09 -12.68
CA ARG A 249 4.64 33.82 -11.41
C ARG A 249 4.39 32.88 -10.24
N ILE A 250 4.97 33.22 -9.08
CA ILE A 250 4.71 32.54 -7.82
C ILE A 250 3.89 33.47 -6.92
N VAL A 251 2.67 33.07 -6.60
CA VAL A 251 1.80 33.83 -5.69
C VAL A 251 2.09 33.38 -4.27
N ILE A 252 2.32 34.33 -3.36
CA ILE A 252 2.73 34.07 -1.98
C ILE A 252 1.85 34.84 -1.01
N ARG A 253 1.38 34.13 0.02
CA ARG A 253 0.59 34.72 1.10
C ARG A 253 1.41 35.58 2.05
N ASN A 254 2.59 35.10 2.43
CA ASN A 254 3.47 35.81 3.36
C ASN A 254 4.31 36.86 2.63
N ARG A 255 3.88 38.12 2.74
CA ARG A 255 4.49 39.25 2.02
C ARG A 255 5.96 39.51 2.38
N LYS A 256 6.48 38.98 3.49
CA LYS A 256 7.89 39.16 3.85
C LYS A 256 8.85 38.65 2.77
N PHE A 257 8.42 37.66 1.98
CA PHE A 257 9.23 37.06 0.92
C PHE A 257 9.31 37.91 -0.37
N LEU A 258 8.60 39.04 -0.42
CA LEU A 258 8.66 39.98 -1.54
C LEU A 258 9.85 40.95 -1.44
N GLU A 259 10.51 41.00 -0.29
CA GLU A 259 11.59 41.94 0.00
C GLU A 259 12.76 41.22 0.67
N GLY A 260 13.99 41.63 0.35
CA GLY A 260 15.20 41.00 0.86
C GLY A 260 15.37 39.55 0.38
N ARG A 261 16.30 38.84 1.03
CA ARG A 261 16.70 37.49 0.63
C ARG A 261 16.23 36.44 1.62
N TRP A 262 15.54 35.41 1.13
CA TRP A 262 14.93 34.37 1.96
C TRP A 262 15.03 32.99 1.32
N SER A 263 15.01 31.97 2.17
CA SER A 263 14.69 30.61 1.77
C SER A 263 13.22 30.32 2.09
N LEU A 264 12.52 29.64 1.19
CA LEU A 264 11.14 29.23 1.39
C LEU A 264 10.77 27.98 0.59
N GLY A 265 9.78 27.26 1.09
CA GLY A 265 8.93 26.38 0.30
C GLY A 265 7.58 27.06 0.01
N ILE A 266 6.86 26.56 -0.99
CA ILE A 266 5.54 27.07 -1.40
C ILE A 266 4.37 26.42 -0.64
N GLY A 267 4.63 25.34 0.10
CA GLY A 267 3.66 24.59 0.89
C GLY A 267 3.18 23.31 0.21
N TYR A 268 2.64 22.41 1.04
CA TYR A 268 2.01 21.16 0.63
C TYR A 268 0.85 21.42 -0.34
N GLU A 269 0.83 20.67 -1.45
CA GLU A 269 -0.22 20.72 -2.49
C GLU A 269 -0.54 22.13 -2.98
N THR A 270 0.51 22.94 -3.19
CA THR A 270 0.37 24.29 -3.75
C THR A 270 -0.39 24.23 -5.07
N ARG A 271 -1.43 25.06 -5.21
CA ARG A 271 -2.27 25.09 -6.42
C ARG A 271 -1.48 25.59 -7.62
N VAL A 272 -1.66 24.92 -8.74
CA VAL A 272 -1.16 25.32 -10.05
C VAL A 272 -2.33 25.94 -10.82
N MET A 273 -2.13 27.16 -11.28
CA MET A 273 -3.15 28.00 -11.90
C MET A 273 -2.80 28.25 -13.36
N ARG A 274 -3.78 28.15 -14.25
CA ARG A 274 -3.69 28.65 -15.63
C ARG A 274 -4.69 29.78 -15.79
N GLY A 275 -4.21 31.02 -15.79
CA GLY A 275 -5.06 32.19 -15.61
C GLY A 275 -5.80 32.12 -14.25
N ALA A 276 -7.13 32.25 -14.26
CA ALA A 276 -7.94 32.17 -13.03
C ALA A 276 -8.34 30.74 -12.63
N LYS A 277 -8.02 29.73 -13.45
CA LYS A 277 -8.48 28.35 -13.24
C LYS A 277 -7.40 27.52 -12.52
N PRO A 278 -7.72 26.88 -11.38
CA PRO A 278 -6.85 25.84 -10.83
C PRO A 278 -6.89 24.61 -11.75
N VAL A 279 -5.72 24.10 -12.13
CA VAL A 279 -5.59 22.97 -13.06
C VAL A 279 -4.89 21.75 -12.44
N ALA A 280 -4.11 21.96 -11.37
CA ALA A 280 -3.38 20.91 -10.69
C ALA A 280 -2.92 21.38 -9.30
N VAL A 281 -2.24 20.49 -8.57
CA VAL A 281 -1.42 20.78 -7.40
C VAL A 281 0.02 20.30 -7.62
N VAL A 282 0.97 20.96 -6.97
CA VAL A 282 2.37 20.55 -6.96
C VAL A 282 2.56 19.37 -6.01
N LEU A 283 3.24 18.30 -6.48
CA LEU A 283 3.48 17.07 -5.70
C LEU A 283 4.80 17.08 -4.91
N TYR A 284 5.71 18.00 -5.25
CA TYR A 284 7.00 18.15 -4.60
C TYR A 284 7.18 19.61 -4.17
N GLU A 285 7.51 19.85 -2.91
CA GLU A 285 7.81 21.20 -2.44
C GLU A 285 9.30 21.51 -2.65
N PRO A 286 9.67 22.31 -3.68
CA PRO A 286 11.06 22.64 -3.90
C PRO A 286 11.59 23.60 -2.83
N TYR A 287 12.88 23.47 -2.50
CA TYR A 287 13.60 24.46 -1.73
C TYR A 287 13.95 25.65 -2.63
N MET A 288 13.35 26.80 -2.38
CA MET A 288 13.59 28.01 -3.17
C MET A 288 14.37 29.06 -2.39
N VAL A 289 15.26 29.75 -3.09
CA VAL A 289 15.87 30.99 -2.61
C VAL A 289 15.29 32.14 -3.41
N VAL A 290 14.79 33.15 -2.73
CA VAL A 290 14.27 34.39 -3.35
C VAL A 290 15.05 35.59 -2.86
N ASP A 291 15.19 36.59 -3.72
CA ASP A 291 15.78 37.88 -3.39
C ASP A 291 14.97 38.99 -4.07
N GLY A 292 14.54 39.99 -3.30
CA GLY A 292 13.78 41.14 -3.81
C GLY A 292 12.51 40.73 -4.56
N GLY A 293 11.82 39.67 -4.10
CA GLY A 293 10.61 39.18 -4.74
C GLY A 293 10.84 38.47 -6.07
N ARG A 294 12.04 37.95 -6.32
CA ARG A 294 12.35 37.10 -7.47
C ARG A 294 12.99 35.80 -7.02
N LEU A 295 12.68 34.73 -7.75
CA LEU A 295 13.31 33.44 -7.57
C LEU A 295 14.77 33.50 -8.03
N CYS A 296 15.70 33.18 -7.14
CA CYS A 296 17.13 33.10 -7.43
C CYS A 296 17.57 31.67 -7.72
N SER A 297 17.03 30.68 -7.00
CA SER A 297 17.33 29.27 -7.25
C SER A 297 16.22 28.36 -6.75
N ILE A 298 16.16 27.15 -7.33
CA ILE A 298 15.26 26.06 -6.99
C ILE A 298 16.11 24.80 -6.80
N ASP A 299 16.16 24.27 -5.58
CA ASP A 299 17.05 23.16 -5.18
C ASP A 299 18.51 23.37 -5.59
N GLY A 300 18.98 24.62 -5.49
CA GLY A 300 20.33 25.00 -5.89
C GLY A 300 20.56 25.09 -7.41
N GLN A 301 19.51 24.94 -8.22
CA GLN A 301 19.55 25.00 -9.68
C GLN A 301 18.84 26.26 -10.19
N SER A 302 19.18 26.71 -11.40
CA SER A 302 18.51 27.83 -12.08
C SER A 302 17.22 27.42 -12.78
N ARG A 303 16.96 26.12 -12.92
CA ARG A 303 15.75 25.57 -13.55
C ARG A 303 15.43 24.20 -12.96
N LEU A 304 14.16 23.94 -12.70
CA LEU A 304 13.70 22.65 -12.18
C LEU A 304 12.33 22.28 -12.73
N SER A 305 12.19 21.04 -13.20
CA SER A 305 10.91 20.45 -13.55
C SER A 305 10.30 19.79 -12.32
N VAL A 306 9.08 20.18 -11.96
CA VAL A 306 8.40 19.75 -10.74
C VAL A 306 7.11 19.00 -11.10
N PRO A 307 6.84 17.83 -10.50
CA PRO A 307 5.68 17.03 -10.81
C PRO A 307 4.39 17.68 -10.30
N ILE A 308 3.31 17.51 -11.06
CA ILE A 308 1.96 18.01 -10.71
C ILE A 308 0.91 16.91 -10.85
N ARG A 309 -0.20 17.08 -10.13
CA ARG A 309 -1.39 16.20 -10.20
C ARG A 309 -2.64 17.00 -10.45
N SER A 310 -3.44 16.56 -11.41
CA SER A 310 -4.74 17.14 -11.70
C SER A 310 -5.72 16.83 -10.56
N ARG A 311 -6.53 17.83 -10.19
CA ARG A 311 -7.61 17.72 -9.22
C ARG A 311 -8.88 18.32 -9.79
#